data_AF-A0A1F6PFU9-F1
#
_entry.id   AF-A0A1F6PFU9-F1
#
_cell.length_a   1.000
_cell.length_b   1.000
_cell.length_c   1.000
_cell.angle_alpha   90.00
_cell.angle_beta   90.00
_cell.angle_gamma   90.00
#
_symmetry.space_group_name_H-M   'P 1'
#
loop_
_entity.id
_entity.type
_entity.pdbx_description
1 polymer ?
#
loop_
_entity_poly.entity_id
_entity_poly.type
_entity_poly.pdbx_seq_one_letter_code
_entity_poly.pdbx_strand_id
1 'polypeptide(L)'
;MEIMIRNIVLIIGWPVLVVGSIYLIVKGGAVYKLVRGSLVGKVTKVLVISMLVGMYSLGIVATALMYADENTGVWVVLPIFFAWFITFIWSLKVLVKAGNEAKKLSEN
;
A
#
# COMPACT_ATOMS: atom_id res chain seq x y z
N MET A 1 -20.48 -10.50 -18.94
CA MET A 1 -19.50 -11.10 -17.99
C MET A 1 -18.57 -10.02 -17.42
N GLU A 2 -18.09 -9.11 -18.25
CA GLU A 2 -17.13 -8.05 -17.85
C GLU A 2 -17.68 -7.02 -16.86
N ILE A 3 -18.94 -6.58 -17.01
CA ILE A 3 -19.64 -5.72 -16.03
C ILE A 3 -19.65 -6.31 -14.63
N MET A 4 -19.79 -7.63 -14.54
CA MET A 4 -19.78 -8.34 -13.26
C MET A 4 -18.36 -8.38 -12.67
N ILE A 5 -17.33 -8.58 -13.50
CA ILE A 5 -15.92 -8.59 -13.09
C ILE A 5 -15.47 -7.21 -12.62
N ARG A 6 -15.77 -6.14 -13.37
CA ARG A 6 -15.49 -4.75 -12.98
C ARG A 6 -16.10 -4.44 -11.60
N ASN A 7 -17.38 -4.77 -11.43
CA ASN A 7 -18.08 -4.51 -10.17
C ASN A 7 -17.46 -5.28 -9.02
N ILE A 8 -17.09 -6.55 -9.20
CA ILE A 8 -16.39 -7.34 -8.17
C ILE A 8 -15.05 -6.70 -7.82
N VAL A 9 -14.24 -6.32 -8.82
CA VAL A 9 -12.92 -5.72 -8.60
C VAL A 9 -13.03 -4.39 -7.86
N LEU A 10 -13.99 -3.53 -8.22
CA LEU A 10 -14.19 -2.25 -7.54
C LEU A 10 -14.76 -2.45 -6.12
N ILE A 11 -15.75 -3.32 -5.95
CA ILE A 11 -16.39 -3.57 -4.65
C ILE A 11 -15.40 -4.18 -3.65
N ILE A 12 -14.49 -5.06 -4.09
CA ILE A 12 -13.48 -5.68 -3.22
C ILE A 12 -12.24 -4.80 -3.10
N GLY A 13 -11.81 -4.16 -4.18
CA GLY A 13 -10.60 -3.36 -4.24
C GLY A 13 -10.62 -2.20 -3.25
N TRP A 14 -11.71 -1.44 -3.20
CA TRP A 14 -11.82 -0.28 -2.30
C TRP A 14 -11.73 -0.66 -0.81
N PRO A 15 -12.47 -1.65 -0.29
CA PRO A 15 -12.28 -2.15 1.07
C PRO A 15 -10.86 -2.65 1.35
N VAL A 16 -10.23 -3.37 0.41
CA VAL A 16 -8.85 -3.83 0.57
C VAL A 16 -7.88 -2.65 0.69
N LEU A 17 -8.06 -1.59 -0.11
CA LEU A 17 -7.26 -0.37 -0.03
C LEU A 17 -7.45 0.34 1.32
N VAL A 18 -8.68 0.41 1.84
CA VAL A 18 -9.00 1.00 3.15
C VAL A 18 -8.39 0.19 4.30
N VAL A 19 -8.51 -1.15 4.26
CA VAL A 19 -7.88 -2.00 5.28
C VAL A 19 -6.36 -1.88 5.21
N GLY A 20 -5.80 -1.85 3.99
CA GLY A 20 -4.37 -1.66 3.74
C GLY A 20 -3.86 -0.32 4.29
N SER A 21 -4.62 0.77 4.13
CA SER A 21 -4.25 2.10 4.64
C SER A 21 -4.20 2.13 6.17
N ILE A 22 -5.24 1.59 6.82
CA ILE A 22 -5.30 1.48 8.27
C ILE A 22 -4.10 0.67 8.79
N TYR A 23 -3.84 -0.48 8.18
CA TYR A 23 -2.71 -1.33 8.57
C TYR A 23 -1.36 -0.59 8.43
N LEU A 24 -1.16 0.13 7.32
CA LEU A 24 0.06 0.91 7.07
C LEU A 24 0.28 2.01 8.09
N ILE A 25 -0.79 2.74 8.42
CA ILE A 25 -0.71 3.85 9.39
C ILE A 25 -0.39 3.32 10.79
N VAL A 26 -1.04 2.23 11.21
CA VAL A 26 -0.80 1.62 12.53
C VAL A 26 0.62 1.06 12.62
N LYS A 27 1.03 0.23 11.66
CA LYS A 27 2.38 -0.38 11.69
C LYS A 27 3.48 0.64 11.43
N GLY A 28 3.31 1.48 10.43
CA GLY A 28 4.26 2.54 10.09
C GLY A 28 4.40 3.56 11.22
N GLY A 29 3.30 3.91 11.89
CA GLY A 29 3.30 4.76 13.07
C GLY A 29 4.02 4.13 14.26
N ALA A 30 3.81 2.83 14.51
CA ALA A 30 4.51 2.10 15.55
C ALA A 30 6.03 2.07 15.32
N VAL A 31 6.47 1.78 14.09
CA VAL A 31 7.89 1.81 13.72
C VAL A 31 8.44 3.22 13.84
N TYR A 32 7.76 4.24 13.29
CA TYR A 32 8.16 5.64 13.39
C TYR A 32 8.38 6.08 14.84
N LYS A 33 7.49 5.68 15.75
CA LYS A 33 7.58 6.05 17.17
C LYS A 33 8.81 5.44 17.85
N LEU A 34 9.21 4.23 17.46
CA LEU A 34 10.41 3.54 17.96
C LEU A 34 11.71 4.19 17.47
N VAL A 35 11.74 4.63 16.20
CA VAL A 35 12.93 5.24 15.57
C VAL A 35 12.86 6.76 15.48
N ARG A 36 12.02 7.40 16.30
CA ARG A 36 11.72 8.83 16.21
C ARG A 36 13.00 9.66 16.44
N GLY A 37 13.33 10.51 15.46
CA GLY A 37 14.55 11.36 15.51
C GLY A 37 15.73 10.81 14.70
N SER A 38 15.71 9.53 14.33
CA SER A 38 16.73 8.93 13.45
C SER A 38 16.42 9.11 11.96
N LEU A 39 17.43 8.83 11.11
CA LEU A 39 17.27 8.77 9.66
C LEU A 39 16.22 7.71 9.25
N VAL A 40 16.19 6.56 9.95
CA VAL A 40 15.22 5.48 9.73
C VAL A 40 13.79 5.95 9.99
N GLY A 41 13.58 6.79 11.01
CA GLY A 41 12.26 7.39 11.30
C GLY A 41 11.79 8.33 10.18
N LYS A 42 12.68 9.17 9.65
CA LYS A 42 12.34 10.04 8.50
C LYS A 42 11.98 9.22 7.26
N VAL A 43 12.78 8.19 6.93
CA VAL A 43 12.53 7.29 5.80
C VAL A 43 11.20 6.55 5.98
N THR A 44 10.93 6.03 7.18
CA THR A 44 9.66 5.35 7.51
C THR A 44 8.46 6.25 7.26
N LYS A 45 8.50 7.50 7.71
CA LYS A 45 7.39 8.45 7.52
C LYS A 45 7.15 8.72 6.02
N VAL A 46 8.21 8.99 5.26
CA VAL A 46 8.11 9.23 3.81
C VAL A 46 7.57 8.00 3.09
N LEU A 47 8.04 6.80 3.47
CA LEU A 47 7.62 5.54 2.88
C LEU A 47 6.13 5.23 3.11
N VAL A 48 5.63 5.47 4.33
CA VAL A 48 4.20 5.28 4.63
C VAL A 48 3.35 6.26 3.82
N ILE A 49 3.76 7.53 3.74
CA ILE A 49 3.03 8.54 2.96
C ILE A 49 3.06 8.19 1.47
N SER A 50 4.22 7.83 0.92
CA SER A 50 4.35 7.51 -0.51
C SER A 50 3.53 6.27 -0.90
N MET A 51 3.45 5.27 -0.01
CA MET A 51 2.57 4.12 -0.22
C MET A 51 1.10 4.48 -0.19
N LEU A 52 0.66 5.29 0.78
CA LEU A 52 -0.73 5.73 0.85
C LEU A 52 -1.11 6.50 -0.42
N VAL A 53 -0.27 7.45 -0.85
CA VAL A 53 -0.47 8.18 -2.09
C VAL A 53 -0.52 7.22 -3.27
N GLY A 54 0.48 6.35 -3.43
CA GLY A 54 0.52 5.39 -4.54
C GLY A 54 -0.69 4.45 -4.57
N MET A 55 -1.15 3.98 -3.40
CA MET A 55 -2.31 3.12 -3.25
C MET A 55 -3.61 3.80 -3.72
N TYR A 56 -3.87 5.01 -3.24
CA TYR A 56 -5.08 5.75 -3.62
C TYR A 56 -5.02 6.26 -5.06
N SER A 57 -3.86 6.73 -5.52
CA SER A 57 -3.67 7.12 -6.92
C SER A 57 -3.92 5.94 -7.86
N LEU A 58 -3.39 4.76 -7.54
CA LEU A 58 -3.61 3.55 -8.33
C LEU A 58 -5.07 3.12 -8.30
N GLY A 59 -5.75 3.16 -7.15
CA GLY A 59 -7.17 2.85 -7.03
C GLY A 59 -8.06 3.79 -7.85
N ILE A 60 -7.79 5.09 -7.83
CA ILE A 60 -8.55 6.10 -8.60
C ILE A 60 -8.31 5.92 -10.10
N VAL A 61 -7.04 5.81 -10.53
CA VAL A 61 -6.69 5.63 -11.94
C VAL A 61 -7.24 4.31 -12.48
N ALA A 62 -7.17 3.22 -11.70
CA ALA A 62 -7.75 1.95 -12.04
C ALA A 62 -9.27 2.04 -12.24
N THR A 63 -9.95 2.72 -11.32
CA THR A 63 -11.40 2.95 -11.42
C THR A 63 -11.73 3.75 -12.68
N ALA A 64 -11.02 4.86 -12.93
CA ALA A 64 -11.23 5.69 -14.11
C ALA A 64 -10.99 4.90 -15.42
N LEU A 65 -9.93 4.11 -15.48
CA LEU A 65 -9.59 3.31 -16.67
C LEU A 65 -10.66 2.24 -16.95
N MET A 66 -11.15 1.55 -15.91
CA MET A 66 -12.21 0.54 -16.04
C MET A 66 -13.57 1.13 -16.44
N TYR A 67 -13.83 2.42 -16.17
CA TYR A 67 -15.02 3.12 -16.64
C TYR A 67 -14.85 3.68 -18.06
N ALA A 68 -13.62 4.03 -18.47
CA ALA A 68 -13.34 4.56 -19.81
C ALA A 68 -13.32 3.46 -20.88
N ASP A 69 -12.67 2.34 -20.59
CA ASP A 69 -12.65 1.15 -21.44
C ASP A 69 -12.71 -0.09 -20.53
N GLU A 70 -13.86 -0.73 -20.48
CA GLU A 70 -14.12 -1.85 -19.58
C GLU A 70 -13.32 -3.09 -19.95
N ASN A 71 -13.14 -3.33 -21.26
CA ASN A 71 -12.51 -4.55 -21.75
C ASN A 71 -11.00 -4.47 -21.57
N THR A 72 -10.40 -3.37 -22.04
CA THR A 72 -8.96 -3.15 -21.90
C THR A 72 -8.58 -2.82 -20.45
N GLY A 73 -9.43 -2.06 -19.74
CA GLY A 73 -9.13 -1.54 -18.42
C GLY A 73 -8.93 -2.63 -17.38
N VAL A 74 -9.77 -3.67 -17.36
CA VAL A 74 -9.62 -4.77 -16.39
C VAL A 74 -8.30 -5.52 -16.61
N TRP A 75 -7.98 -5.87 -17.85
CA TRP A 75 -6.77 -6.63 -18.19
C TRP A 75 -5.47 -5.84 -17.97
N VAL A 76 -5.52 -4.51 -18.03
CA VAL A 76 -4.38 -3.64 -17.73
C VAL A 76 -4.23 -3.38 -16.22
N VAL A 77 -5.33 -3.15 -15.51
CA VAL A 77 -5.29 -2.82 -14.08
C VAL A 77 -4.85 -4.00 -13.22
N LEU A 78 -5.32 -5.21 -13.53
CA LEU A 78 -5.03 -6.39 -12.71
C LEU A 78 -3.52 -6.67 -12.52
N PRO A 79 -2.68 -6.69 -13.58
CA PRO A 79 -1.24 -6.87 -13.42
C PRO A 79 -0.57 -5.68 -12.74
N ILE A 80 -1.02 -4.45 -13.00
CA ILE A 80 -0.50 -3.25 -12.32
C ILE A 80 -0.77 -3.32 -10.82
N PHE A 81 -1.99 -3.69 -10.44
CA PHE A 81 -2.39 -3.89 -9.05
C PHE A 81 -1.59 -5.02 -8.39
N PHE A 82 -1.35 -6.12 -9.10
CA PHE A 82 -0.54 -7.23 -8.59
C PHE A 82 0.92 -6.83 -8.35
N ALA A 83 1.55 -6.15 -9.31
CA ALA A 83 2.90 -5.63 -9.16
C ALA A 83 3.00 -4.64 -7.99
N TRP A 84 2.04 -3.72 -7.90
CA TRP A 84 1.94 -2.81 -6.77
C TRP A 84 1.79 -3.55 -5.43
N PHE A 85 0.93 -4.56 -5.36
CA PHE A 85 0.71 -5.35 -4.16
C PHE A 85 1.98 -6.08 -3.70
N ILE A 86 2.78 -6.62 -4.62
CA ILE A 86 4.09 -7.21 -4.29
C ILE A 86 5.01 -6.16 -3.66
N THR A 87 5.14 -4.99 -4.29
CA THR A 87 5.99 -3.90 -3.74
C THR A 87 5.52 -3.45 -2.37
N PHE A 88 4.20 -3.34 -2.16
CA PHE A 88 3.60 -3.03 -0.87
C PHE A 88 4.00 -4.04 0.21
N ILE A 89 3.87 -5.34 -0.05
CA ILE A 89 4.25 -6.40 0.91
C ILE A 89 5.75 -6.36 1.22
N TRP A 90 6.61 -6.17 0.21
CA TRP A 90 8.05 -6.06 0.42
C TRP A 90 8.42 -4.88 1.30
N SER A 91 7.88 -3.71 1.00
CA SER A 91 8.21 -2.53 1.77
C SER A 91 7.64 -2.57 3.20
N LEU A 92 6.50 -3.24 3.43
CA LEU A 92 6.02 -3.55 4.78
C LEU A 92 7.00 -4.46 5.54
N LYS A 93 7.54 -5.50 4.90
CA LYS A 93 8.56 -6.36 5.52
C LYS A 93 9.81 -5.57 5.89
N VAL A 94 10.27 -4.68 5.02
CA VAL A 94 11.41 -3.80 5.29
C VAL A 94 11.14 -2.89 6.48
N LEU A 95 9.94 -2.28 6.54
CA LEU A 95 9.50 -1.45 7.67
C LEU A 95 9.53 -2.22 9.00
N VAL A 96 8.94 -3.41 9.03
CA VAL A 96 8.89 -4.24 10.25
C VAL A 96 10.30 -4.68 10.67
N LYS A 97 11.14 -5.08 9.70
CA LYS A 97 12.52 -5.47 9.99
C LYS A 97 13.33 -4.31 10.56
N ALA A 98 13.25 -3.13 9.95
CA ALA A 98 13.92 -1.92 10.43
C ALA A 98 13.46 -1.53 11.84
N GLY A 99 12.15 -1.62 12.12
CA GLY A 99 11.62 -1.39 13.46
C GLY A 99 12.12 -2.39 14.51
N ASN A 100 12.21 -3.67 14.15
CA ASN A 100 12.73 -4.71 15.03
C ASN A 100 14.23 -4.56 15.30
N GLU A 101 15.03 -4.19 14.29
CA GLU A 101 16.46 -3.92 14.45
C GLU A 101 16.70 -2.70 15.36
N ALA A 102 15.93 -1.64 15.17
CA ALA A 102 16.01 -0.47 16.05
C ALA A 102 15.64 -0.79 17.50
N LYS A 103 14.62 -1.64 17.71
CA LYS A 103 14.24 -2.08 19.05
C LYS A 103 15.36 -2.85 19.74
N LYS A 104 16.03 -3.77 19.03
CA LYS A 104 17.18 -4.52 19.55
C LYS A 104 18.37 -3.63 19.93
N LEU A 105 18.57 -2.53 19.21
CA LEU A 105 19.64 -1.56 19.50
C LEU A 105 19.32 -0.64 20.68
N SER A 106 18.04 -0.51 21.05
CA SER A 106 17.60 0.29 22.20
C SER A 106 17.58 -0.51 23.51
N GLU A 107 17.63 -1.84 23.45
CA GLU A 107 17.61 -2.75 24.62
C GLU A 107 19.01 -3.22 25.05
N ASN A 108 20.07 -2.87 24.29
CA ASN A 108 21.47 -3.00 24.69
C ASN A 108 22.04 -1.65 25.13
#